data_AF-A0AA43M101-F1
#
_entry.id   AF-A0AA43M101-F1
#
_cell.length_a   1.000
_cell.length_b   1.000
_cell.length_c   1.000
_cell.angle_alpha   90.00
_cell.angle_beta   90.00
_cell.angle_gamma   90.00
#
_symmetry.space_group_name_H-M   'P 1'
#
loop_
_entity.id
_entity.type
_entity.pdbx_description
1 polymer ?
#
loop_
_entity_poly.entity_id
_entity_poly.type
_entity_poly.pdbx_seq_one_letter_code
_entity_poly.pdbx_strand_id
1 'polypeptide(L)'
;MKPTKLISAVVSGCLAMSLLFSPAAQAADNAQAASNMDLINEIMQYLEAYNVEGVDRDTLIRGAIDGMVNTLEDPYSTYLTKEEAAEFEHQVDLEYVGIGIRMMYIPSSKELYIEEVLAGSPAEQAGLKRGDTIVKINGVAISDTSGDELAGAAGTKVTLLISRNGASKTIVVTRNSITSASVTGQIIGANTAYIALTGFSQSADEEFAKVLANMRTAGMKSLVLDLRDNTGGYMDSAYNIASMFMDSGIMMYTSDQSGALTPVTITSGTKIGVPVVVLTNEYTASASEALTGALRDNKLATIVGTRSYGKARIQSLLPVSNGDMLKLTTMKYLTPNKEDFNHIGLAPDIEVQGSKTAQLVTALRIAGLTTITLAGDNHILDVNGHAFAGNLGLLKQNNKVYASARVLAALVESDITWDSKNKKALFTNGAGKVFGFTLASKEAVSKDNETLIDVSAFAKKFPALTWSYNAATNQLKLSVK
;
A
#
# COMPACT_ATOMS: atom_id res chain seq x y z
N MET A 1 0.68 41.56 -9.53
CA MET A 1 -0.16 42.70 -9.11
C MET A 1 -0.15 42.78 -7.59
N LYS A 2 0.32 43.92 -7.03
CA LYS A 2 0.04 44.38 -5.64
C LYS A 2 -1.46 44.80 -5.53
N PRO A 3 -1.98 45.28 -4.37
CA PRO A 3 -1.89 44.84 -2.96
C PRO A 3 -3.27 44.94 -2.23
N THR A 4 -3.30 44.74 -0.90
CA THR A 4 -4.12 45.40 0.19
C THR A 4 -4.60 44.36 1.22
N LYS A 5 -4.71 44.60 2.53
CA LYS A 5 -4.32 45.68 3.46
C LYS A 5 -4.39 45.11 4.89
N LEU A 6 -3.60 45.69 5.79
CA LEU A 6 -3.63 45.52 7.25
C LEU A 6 -5.02 45.67 7.88
N ILE A 7 -5.29 44.92 8.96
CA ILE A 7 -5.82 45.49 10.21
C ILE A 7 -5.07 44.87 11.40
N SER A 8 -4.55 45.77 12.20
CA SER A 8 -3.88 45.67 13.50
C SER A 8 -4.76 45.11 14.63
N ALA A 9 -4.18 44.31 15.52
CA ALA A 9 -4.62 44.20 16.90
C ALA A 9 -3.39 44.28 17.82
N VAL A 10 -3.30 45.42 18.50
CA VAL A 10 -2.40 45.70 19.60
C VAL A 10 -2.90 44.90 20.81
N VAL A 11 -2.06 44.03 21.36
CA VAL A 11 -2.18 43.62 22.77
C VAL A 11 -0.87 43.94 23.45
N SER A 12 -0.94 45.04 24.19
CA SER A 12 -0.02 45.44 25.25
C SER A 12 0.06 44.33 26.30
N GLY A 13 1.28 43.89 26.64
CA GLY A 13 1.53 42.90 27.68
C GLY A 13 2.96 43.00 28.20
N CYS A 14 3.23 44.05 28.97
CA CYS A 14 4.32 44.26 29.93
C CYS A 14 5.66 43.52 29.68
N LEU A 15 6.56 44.18 28.96
CA LEU A 15 8.01 44.02 29.17
C LEU A 15 8.35 44.60 30.55
N ALA A 16 8.54 43.75 31.56
CA ALA A 16 9.19 44.16 32.82
C ALA A 16 10.71 44.08 32.61
N MET A 17 11.27 45.14 32.05
CA MET A 17 12.71 45.36 31.96
C MET A 17 13.17 45.99 33.28
N SER A 18 13.76 45.20 34.18
CA SER A 18 14.50 45.72 35.33
C SER A 18 16.00 45.62 35.06
N LEU A 19 16.64 46.77 34.83
CA LEU A 19 18.08 46.93 34.86
C LEU A 19 18.56 47.34 36.26
N LEU A 20 19.87 47.18 36.46
CA LEU A 20 20.81 47.72 37.48
C LEU A 20 21.26 46.64 38.50
N PHE A 21 22.54 46.24 38.59
CA PHE A 21 23.79 47.02 38.52
C PHE A 21 24.96 46.26 37.85
N SER A 22 25.87 47.01 37.19
CA SER A 22 27.29 46.66 37.06
C SER A 22 28.13 47.71 37.83
N PRO A 23 29.26 47.34 38.45
CA PRO A 23 30.59 47.54 37.82
C PRO A 23 31.58 46.40 38.19
N ALA A 24 32.74 46.16 37.59
CA ALA A 24 33.59 46.88 36.64
C ALA A 24 34.34 45.85 35.76
N ALA A 25 34.83 46.31 34.61
CA ALA A 25 35.70 45.54 33.72
C ALA A 25 37.09 45.30 34.32
N GLN A 26 37.51 44.04 34.35
CA GLN A 26 38.86 43.46 34.12
C GLN A 26 38.83 42.04 34.72
N ALA A 27 39.07 40.96 33.97
CA ALA A 27 40.22 40.74 33.13
C ALA A 27 39.84 40.06 31.79
N ALA A 28 40.51 40.49 30.73
CA ALA A 28 40.69 39.67 29.56
C ALA A 28 41.66 38.54 29.93
N ASP A 29 41.18 37.29 29.93
CA ASP A 29 42.02 36.11 29.73
C ASP A 29 41.14 34.97 29.20
N ASN A 30 41.36 34.61 27.94
CA ASN A 30 40.92 33.38 27.25
C ASN A 30 39.56 32.77 27.66
N ALA A 31 38.45 33.49 27.45
CA ALA A 31 37.15 32.83 27.37
C ALA A 31 37.09 32.09 26.03
N GLN A 32 37.52 30.83 26.02
CA GLN A 32 37.21 29.91 24.94
C GLN A 32 35.68 29.93 24.77
N ALA A 33 35.20 30.37 23.61
CA ALA A 33 33.77 30.45 23.35
C ALA A 33 33.13 29.13 23.77
N ALA A 34 32.05 29.20 24.58
CA ALA A 34 31.34 28.03 25.06
C ALA A 34 31.10 27.09 23.88
N SER A 35 31.39 25.81 24.05
CA SER A 35 31.16 24.87 22.97
C SER A 35 29.66 24.81 22.66
N ASN A 36 29.30 24.42 21.45
CA ASN A 36 27.88 24.26 21.10
C ASN A 36 27.16 23.26 22.04
N MET A 37 27.89 22.33 22.68
CA MET A 37 27.34 21.43 23.69
C MET A 37 27.11 22.11 25.04
N ASP A 38 27.99 23.04 25.43
CA ASP A 38 27.80 23.83 26.66
C ASP A 38 26.55 24.70 26.55
N LEU A 39 26.30 25.29 25.37
CA LEU A 39 25.08 26.07 25.12
C LEU A 39 23.81 25.21 25.22
N ILE A 40 23.79 24.01 24.64
CA ILE A 40 22.64 23.10 24.75
C ILE A 40 22.40 22.73 26.22
N ASN A 41 23.46 22.42 26.97
CA ASN A 41 23.38 22.12 28.39
C ASN A 41 22.88 23.31 29.22
N GLU A 42 23.36 24.53 28.94
CA GLU A 42 22.92 25.76 29.59
C GLU A 42 21.41 25.99 29.38
N ILE A 43 20.94 25.87 28.13
CA ILE A 43 19.52 26.03 27.82
C ILE A 43 18.68 24.97 28.53
N MET A 44 19.09 23.70 28.54
CA MET A 44 18.38 22.65 29.28
C MET A 44 18.31 22.96 30.78
N GLN A 45 19.40 23.42 31.40
CA GLN A 45 19.41 23.81 32.82
C GLN A 45 18.46 24.98 33.10
N TYR A 46 18.39 25.99 32.22
CA TYR A 46 17.44 27.09 32.37
C TYR A 46 15.99 26.63 32.25
N LEU A 47 15.70 25.69 31.34
CA LEU A 47 14.36 25.13 31.19
C LEU A 47 13.97 24.31 32.43
N GLU A 48 14.86 23.47 32.95
CA GLU A 48 14.64 22.71 34.19
C GLU A 48 14.43 23.63 35.41
N ALA A 49 15.23 24.71 35.54
CA ALA A 49 15.22 25.58 36.71
C ALA A 49 14.12 26.64 36.71
N TYR A 50 13.73 27.14 35.54
CA TYR A 50 12.89 28.35 35.42
C TYR A 50 11.57 28.14 34.68
N ASN A 51 11.33 26.98 34.04
CA ASN A 51 10.02 26.73 33.46
C ASN A 51 8.95 26.62 34.57
N VAL A 52 7.87 27.39 34.45
CA VAL A 52 6.83 27.51 35.48
C VAL A 52 6.01 26.23 35.67
N GLU A 53 5.93 25.38 34.65
CA GLU A 53 5.18 24.12 34.66
C GLU A 53 6.07 22.93 35.07
N GLY A 54 7.39 23.13 35.09
CA GLY A 54 8.39 22.07 35.24
C GLY A 54 8.56 21.27 33.96
N VAL A 55 9.75 20.68 33.77
CA VAL A 55 10.03 19.82 32.62
C VAL A 55 10.94 18.67 33.03
N ASP A 56 10.69 17.50 32.45
CA ASP A 56 11.52 16.32 32.63
C ASP A 56 12.73 16.35 31.69
N ARG A 57 13.90 15.94 32.19
CA ARG A 57 15.17 16.00 31.45
C ARG A 57 15.17 15.06 30.25
N ASP A 58 14.61 13.87 30.37
CA ASP A 58 14.56 12.91 29.27
C ASP A 58 13.65 13.42 28.14
N THR A 59 12.59 14.15 28.51
CA THR A 59 11.74 14.86 27.55
C THR A 59 12.51 15.94 26.77
N LEU A 60 13.36 16.74 27.44
CA LEU A 60 14.21 17.73 26.77
C LEU A 60 15.24 17.08 25.84
N ILE A 61 15.88 15.99 26.29
CA ILE A 61 16.86 15.24 25.50
C ILE A 61 16.19 14.65 24.26
N ARG A 62 15.02 14.01 24.41
CA ARG A 62 14.23 13.49 23.29
C ARG A 62 13.87 14.60 22.31
N GLY A 63 13.35 15.73 22.79
CA GLY A 63 13.01 16.87 21.96
C GLY A 63 14.21 17.46 21.21
N ALA A 64 15.39 17.49 21.83
CA ALA A 64 16.63 17.93 21.18
C ALA A 64 17.07 16.96 20.07
N ILE A 65 17.02 15.65 20.32
CA ILE A 65 17.37 14.62 19.33
C ILE A 65 16.39 14.64 18.15
N ASP A 66 15.09 14.63 18.43
CA ASP A 66 14.06 14.74 17.39
C ASP A 66 14.23 16.04 16.60
N GLY A 67 14.52 17.14 17.29
CA GLY A 67 14.84 18.43 16.67
C GLY A 67 16.00 18.31 15.67
N MET A 68 17.13 17.70 16.07
CA MET A 68 18.27 17.47 15.19
C MET A 68 17.90 16.62 13.97
N VAL A 69 17.20 15.51 14.16
CA VAL A 69 16.79 14.64 13.04
C VAL A 69 15.81 15.35 12.09
N ASN A 70 14.85 16.10 12.64
CA ASN A 70 13.87 16.84 11.86
C ASN A 70 14.48 17.97 11.02
N THR A 71 15.66 18.50 11.39
CA THR A 71 16.38 19.48 10.54
C THR A 71 16.81 18.92 9.19
N LEU A 72 16.85 17.59 9.02
CA LEU A 72 17.17 16.95 7.75
C LEU A 72 16.05 17.12 6.71
N GLU A 73 14.84 17.50 7.14
CA GLU A 73 13.63 17.55 6.29
C GLU A 73 13.38 16.22 5.51
N ASP A 74 13.89 15.12 6.06
CA ASP A 74 13.75 13.78 5.51
C ASP A 74 12.66 13.01 6.29
N PRO A 75 11.49 12.77 5.70
CA PRO A 75 10.38 12.10 6.39
C PRO A 75 10.66 10.63 6.72
N TYR A 76 11.80 10.07 6.28
CA TYR A 76 12.18 8.68 6.54
C TYR A 76 13.19 8.53 7.68
N SER A 77 13.82 9.62 8.12
CA SER A 77 14.80 9.60 9.21
C SER A 77 14.13 9.90 10.54
N THR A 78 14.39 9.06 11.55
CA THR A 78 13.78 9.19 12.88
C THR A 78 14.66 8.54 13.94
N TYR A 79 14.61 9.08 15.16
CA TYR A 79 15.15 8.43 16.35
C TYR A 79 14.08 7.51 16.94
N LEU A 80 14.44 6.26 17.19
CA LEU A 80 13.56 5.23 17.70
C LEU A 80 14.08 4.78 19.05
N THR A 81 13.23 4.78 20.08
CA THR A 81 13.53 4.02 21.29
C THR A 81 13.67 2.54 20.95
N LYS A 82 14.27 1.77 21.84
CA LYS A 82 14.33 0.30 21.71
C LYS A 82 12.95 -0.32 21.39
N GLU A 83 11.90 0.11 22.06
CA GLU A 83 10.53 -0.39 21.86
C GLU A 83 9.97 0.06 20.50
N GLU A 84 10.20 1.31 20.09
CA GLU A 84 9.80 1.82 18.77
C GLU A 84 10.53 1.10 17.63
N ALA A 85 11.79 0.74 17.83
CA ALA A 85 12.57 -0.03 16.87
C ALA A 85 12.05 -1.46 16.72
N ALA A 86 11.73 -2.14 17.84
CA ALA A 86 11.14 -3.47 17.81
C ALA A 86 9.76 -3.47 17.11
N GLU A 87 8.92 -2.47 17.39
CA GLU A 87 7.62 -2.32 16.71
C GLU A 87 7.80 -2.05 15.20
N PHE A 88 8.78 -1.24 14.82
CA PHE A 88 9.12 -1.03 13.40
C PHE A 88 9.56 -2.33 12.72
N GLU A 89 10.40 -3.15 13.36
CA GLU A 89 10.82 -4.45 12.84
C GLU A 89 9.63 -5.40 12.68
N HIS A 90 8.78 -5.53 13.71
CA HIS A 90 7.55 -6.34 13.64
C HIS A 90 6.66 -5.92 12.47
N GLN A 91 6.49 -4.62 12.22
CA GLN A 91 5.71 -4.13 11.08
C GLN A 91 6.33 -4.51 9.73
N VAL A 92 7.65 -4.43 9.59
CA VAL A 92 8.36 -4.84 8.35
C VAL A 92 8.23 -6.35 8.13
N ASP A 93 8.25 -7.13 9.22
CA ASP A 93 8.05 -8.58 9.20
C ASP A 93 6.57 -9.02 9.14
N LEU A 94 5.65 -8.06 8.95
CA LEU A 94 4.21 -8.29 8.86
C LEU A 94 3.64 -9.00 10.10
N GLU A 95 4.24 -8.74 11.25
CA GLU A 95 3.84 -9.23 12.56
C GLU A 95 2.96 -8.22 13.27
N TYR A 96 1.86 -8.70 13.84
CA TYR A 96 0.99 -7.90 14.69
C TYR A 96 0.19 -8.78 15.64
N VAL A 97 -0.37 -8.17 16.69
CA VAL A 97 -1.28 -8.88 17.60
C VAL A 97 -2.73 -8.54 17.26
N GLY A 98 -3.50 -9.55 16.86
CA GLY A 98 -4.88 -9.36 16.45
C GLY A 98 -5.63 -10.68 16.26
N ILE A 99 -6.61 -10.66 15.36
CA ILE A 99 -7.45 -11.85 15.07
C ILE A 99 -7.16 -12.51 13.72
N GLY A 100 -6.48 -11.84 12.79
CA GLY A 100 -6.02 -12.45 11.53
C GLY A 100 -7.05 -12.45 10.42
N ILE A 101 -7.54 -11.26 10.07
CA ILE A 101 -8.46 -11.06 8.95
C ILE A 101 -8.01 -9.88 8.10
N ARG A 102 -8.32 -9.93 6.81
CA ARG A 102 -8.32 -8.74 5.95
C ARG A 102 -9.76 -8.27 5.79
N MET A 103 -9.96 -6.96 5.90
CA MET A 103 -11.29 -6.37 5.92
C MET A 103 -11.40 -5.14 5.03
N MET A 104 -12.60 -4.93 4.52
CA MET A 104 -13.01 -3.73 3.82
C MET A 104 -14.04 -2.99 4.67
N TYR A 105 -13.81 -1.70 4.95
CA TYR A 105 -14.84 -0.85 5.50
C TYR A 105 -15.84 -0.46 4.41
N ILE A 106 -17.14 -0.60 4.70
CA ILE A 106 -18.24 -0.21 3.81
C ILE A 106 -18.90 1.05 4.39
N PRO A 107 -18.55 2.26 3.92
CA PRO A 107 -19.07 3.50 4.50
C PRO A 107 -20.59 3.62 4.42
N SER A 108 -21.22 3.07 3.37
CA SER A 108 -22.66 3.21 3.16
C SER A 108 -23.51 2.44 4.17
N SER A 109 -23.03 1.28 4.65
CA SER A 109 -23.71 0.49 5.68
C SER A 109 -23.06 0.63 7.05
N LYS A 110 -21.88 1.26 7.14
CA LYS A 110 -21.06 1.40 8.35
C LYS A 110 -20.71 0.04 8.94
N GLU A 111 -20.14 -0.82 8.11
CA GLU A 111 -19.85 -2.21 8.43
C GLU A 111 -18.41 -2.59 8.01
N LEU A 112 -17.82 -3.60 8.65
CA LEU A 112 -16.54 -4.18 8.22
C LEU A 112 -16.80 -5.53 7.56
N TYR A 113 -16.48 -5.66 6.29
CA TYR A 113 -16.62 -6.89 5.53
C TYR A 113 -15.33 -7.69 5.57
N ILE A 114 -15.41 -8.98 5.90
CA ILE A 114 -14.25 -9.88 5.92
C ILE A 114 -13.95 -10.34 4.48
N GLU A 115 -12.90 -9.77 3.90
CA GLU A 115 -12.40 -10.13 2.57
C GLU A 115 -11.59 -11.43 2.61
N GLU A 116 -10.88 -11.67 3.71
CA GLU A 116 -10.00 -12.81 3.91
C GLU A 116 -9.91 -13.17 5.40
N VAL A 117 -9.81 -14.47 5.68
CA VAL A 117 -9.45 -14.99 7.00
C VAL A 117 -8.12 -15.71 6.85
N LEU A 118 -7.10 -15.28 7.58
CA LEU A 118 -5.76 -15.83 7.45
C LEU A 118 -5.73 -17.26 7.98
N ALA A 119 -5.08 -18.16 7.25
CA ALA A 119 -4.94 -19.57 7.66
C ALA A 119 -4.17 -19.69 8.98
N GLY A 120 -4.63 -20.56 9.88
CA GLY A 120 -4.06 -20.77 11.21
C GLY A 120 -4.40 -19.67 12.23
N SER A 121 -5.05 -18.58 11.82
CA SER A 121 -5.32 -17.43 12.67
C SER A 121 -6.37 -17.70 13.76
N PRO A 122 -6.42 -16.86 14.81
CA PRO A 122 -7.50 -16.92 15.79
C PRO A 122 -8.90 -16.76 15.18
N ALA A 123 -9.05 -15.94 14.13
CA ALA A 123 -10.31 -15.76 13.42
C ALA A 123 -10.78 -17.05 12.72
N GLU A 124 -9.85 -17.76 12.06
CA GLU A 124 -10.16 -19.06 11.43
C GLU A 124 -10.61 -20.07 12.49
N GLN A 125 -9.87 -20.17 13.60
CA GLN A 125 -10.18 -21.07 14.71
C GLN A 125 -11.54 -20.75 15.35
N ALA A 126 -11.90 -19.47 15.43
CA ALA A 126 -13.21 -19.02 15.92
C ALA A 126 -14.36 -19.21 14.90
N GLY A 127 -14.04 -19.64 13.67
CA GLY A 127 -15.02 -19.96 12.62
C GLY A 127 -15.55 -18.74 11.86
N LEU A 128 -14.80 -17.63 11.86
CA LEU A 128 -15.02 -16.53 10.91
C LEU A 128 -14.73 -17.01 9.49
N LYS A 129 -15.40 -16.39 8.52
CA LYS A 129 -15.29 -16.76 7.10
C LYS A 129 -15.25 -15.49 6.24
N ARG A 130 -14.59 -15.60 5.09
CA ARG A 130 -14.76 -14.64 3.98
C ARG A 130 -16.25 -14.46 3.72
N GLY A 131 -16.69 -13.21 3.62
CA GLY A 131 -18.08 -12.85 3.41
C GLY A 131 -18.90 -12.59 4.68
N ASP A 132 -18.33 -12.78 5.86
CA ASP A 132 -18.94 -12.26 7.07
C ASP A 132 -18.86 -10.74 7.11
N THR A 133 -19.90 -10.11 7.64
CA THR A 133 -19.90 -8.68 7.94
C THR A 133 -19.89 -8.46 9.44
N ILE A 134 -18.84 -7.86 9.98
CA ILE A 134 -18.78 -7.45 11.38
C ILE A 134 -19.63 -6.17 11.53
N VAL A 135 -20.62 -6.23 12.41
CA VAL A 135 -21.55 -5.11 12.68
C VAL A 135 -21.30 -4.47 14.05
N LYS A 136 -20.69 -5.20 15.00
CA LYS A 136 -20.25 -4.66 16.29
C LYS A 136 -18.96 -5.31 16.77
N ILE A 137 -18.13 -4.53 17.45
CA ILE A 137 -16.94 -4.96 18.19
C ILE A 137 -17.13 -4.59 19.65
N ASN A 138 -17.03 -5.55 20.56
CA ASN A 138 -17.23 -5.38 22.01
C ASN A 138 -18.54 -4.65 22.37
N GLY A 139 -19.59 -4.86 21.59
CA GLY A 139 -20.90 -4.20 21.76
C GLY A 139 -21.02 -2.81 21.15
N VAL A 140 -19.91 -2.21 20.70
CA VAL A 140 -19.86 -0.93 19.99
C VAL A 140 -20.12 -1.15 18.50
N ALA A 141 -21.00 -0.33 17.90
CA ALA A 141 -21.28 -0.42 16.47
C ALA A 141 -20.08 0.04 15.65
N ILE A 142 -19.87 -0.58 14.48
CA ILE A 142 -18.77 -0.18 13.58
C ILE A 142 -18.86 1.30 13.18
N SER A 143 -20.05 1.91 13.16
CA SER A 143 -20.18 3.35 12.91
C SER A 143 -19.41 4.25 13.87
N ASP A 144 -19.06 3.72 15.04
CA ASP A 144 -18.51 4.45 16.17
C ASP A 144 -17.08 3.98 16.49
N THR A 145 -16.48 3.15 15.62
CA THR A 145 -15.09 2.67 15.71
C THR A 145 -14.43 2.55 14.32
N SER A 146 -13.10 2.71 14.26
CA SER A 146 -12.24 2.41 13.12
C SER A 146 -11.93 0.91 12.95
N GLY A 147 -12.25 0.07 13.94
CA GLY A 147 -11.89 -1.35 13.98
C GLY A 147 -10.54 -1.64 14.64
N ASP A 148 -9.86 -0.63 15.20
CA ASP A 148 -8.57 -0.78 15.88
C ASP A 148 -8.65 -1.74 17.07
N GLU A 149 -9.84 -1.92 17.67
CA GLU A 149 -10.07 -2.86 18.77
C GLU A 149 -10.07 -4.33 18.30
N LEU A 150 -9.90 -4.63 17.01
CA LEU A 150 -9.56 -5.99 16.58
C LEU A 150 -8.13 -6.35 16.98
N ALA A 151 -7.24 -5.36 17.09
CA ALA A 151 -5.91 -5.49 17.68
C ALA A 151 -5.96 -5.28 19.21
N GLY A 152 -4.85 -5.58 19.89
CA GLY A 152 -4.72 -5.42 21.34
C GLY A 152 -3.77 -6.45 21.95
N ALA A 153 -3.62 -6.46 23.27
CA ALA A 153 -2.69 -7.36 23.94
C ALA A 153 -3.00 -8.84 23.69
N ALA A 154 -1.95 -9.66 23.50
CA ALA A 154 -2.10 -11.09 23.24
C ALA A 154 -2.82 -11.80 24.41
N GLY A 155 -3.66 -12.80 24.09
CA GLY A 155 -4.46 -13.54 25.06
C GLY A 155 -5.74 -12.84 25.52
N THR A 156 -5.92 -11.56 25.22
CA THR A 156 -7.18 -10.85 25.48
C THR A 156 -8.25 -11.27 24.47
N LYS A 157 -9.54 -11.09 24.83
CA LYS A 157 -10.66 -11.47 23.97
C LYS A 157 -11.29 -10.24 23.30
N VAL A 158 -11.83 -10.45 22.10
CA VAL A 158 -12.71 -9.53 21.39
C VAL A 158 -14.03 -10.24 21.09
N THR A 159 -15.15 -9.57 21.32
CA THR A 159 -16.48 -10.09 21.01
C THR A 159 -17.03 -9.42 19.77
N LEU A 160 -17.33 -10.20 18.74
CA LEU A 160 -17.83 -9.74 17.47
C LEU A 160 -19.30 -10.11 17.33
N LEU A 161 -20.14 -9.16 16.92
CA LEU A 161 -21.43 -9.47 16.32
C LEU A 161 -21.24 -9.44 14.81
N ILE A 162 -21.45 -10.57 14.14
CA ILE A 162 -21.38 -10.67 12.69
C ILE A 162 -22.75 -10.90 12.07
N SER A 163 -22.92 -10.52 10.81
CA SER A 163 -24.00 -10.94 9.92
C SER A 163 -23.42 -11.91 8.90
N ARG A 164 -24.01 -13.11 8.81
CA ARG A 164 -23.68 -14.13 7.81
C ARG A 164 -24.95 -14.56 7.11
N ASN A 165 -25.06 -14.31 5.81
CA ASN A 165 -26.27 -14.57 5.02
C ASN A 165 -27.55 -13.97 5.65
N GLY A 166 -27.43 -12.77 6.25
CA GLY A 166 -28.52 -12.07 6.92
C GLY A 166 -28.85 -12.55 8.33
N ALA A 167 -28.20 -13.61 8.83
CA ALA A 167 -28.35 -14.07 10.20
C ALA A 167 -27.25 -13.51 11.10
N SER A 168 -27.64 -12.93 12.25
CA SER A 168 -26.70 -12.43 13.24
C SER A 168 -26.10 -13.57 14.07
N LYS A 169 -24.79 -13.53 14.29
CA LYS A 169 -24.07 -14.49 15.14
C LYS A 169 -23.03 -13.77 15.99
N THR A 170 -22.99 -14.08 17.28
CA THR A 170 -21.91 -13.61 18.17
C THR A 170 -20.76 -14.59 18.13
N ILE A 171 -19.54 -14.08 17.94
CA ILE A 171 -18.30 -14.86 17.94
C ILE A 171 -17.31 -14.18 18.88
N VAL A 172 -16.69 -14.95 19.77
CA VAL A 172 -15.61 -14.47 20.63
C VAL A 172 -14.29 -15.00 20.10
N VAL A 173 -13.35 -14.10 19.87
CA VAL A 173 -12.01 -14.42 19.35
C VAL A 173 -10.97 -14.02 20.39
N THR A 174 -9.97 -14.87 20.61
CA THR A 174 -8.82 -14.55 21.46
C THR A 174 -7.71 -13.97 20.59
N ARG A 175 -7.24 -12.76 20.88
CA ARG A 175 -6.15 -12.13 20.14
C ARG A 175 -4.85 -12.92 20.34
N ASN A 176 -4.05 -13.04 19.30
CA ASN A 176 -2.74 -13.65 19.38
C ASN A 176 -1.77 -12.94 18.43
N SER A 177 -0.46 -13.22 18.57
CA SER A 177 0.52 -12.81 17.57
C SER A 177 0.23 -13.50 16.24
N ILE A 178 0.37 -12.76 15.15
CA ILE A 178 0.08 -13.17 13.78
C ILE A 178 1.21 -12.66 12.91
N THR A 179 1.85 -13.58 12.21
CA THR A 179 2.78 -13.27 11.12
C THR A 179 2.02 -13.51 9.82
N SER A 180 1.80 -12.46 9.04
CA SER A 180 1.14 -12.60 7.75
C SER A 180 2.12 -13.18 6.73
N ALA A 181 1.64 -14.06 5.85
CA ALA A 181 2.47 -14.51 4.73
C ALA A 181 2.83 -13.32 3.85
N SER A 182 4.12 -13.15 3.58
CA SER A 182 4.63 -12.15 2.65
C SER A 182 4.37 -12.57 1.21
N VAL A 183 4.27 -13.88 0.96
CA VAL A 183 4.04 -14.42 -0.38
C VAL A 183 2.89 -15.41 -0.43
N THR A 184 1.96 -15.17 -1.34
CA THR A 184 0.91 -16.13 -1.71
C THR A 184 0.96 -16.41 -3.20
N GLY A 185 0.51 -17.60 -3.63
CA GLY A 185 0.50 -17.92 -5.05
C GLY A 185 -0.51 -18.99 -5.44
N GLN A 186 -1.02 -18.85 -6.67
CA GLN A 186 -2.00 -19.77 -7.26
C GLN A 186 -1.87 -19.81 -8.79
N ILE A 187 -2.24 -20.94 -9.39
CA ILE A 187 -2.38 -21.07 -10.84
C ILE A 187 -3.81 -20.69 -11.23
N ILE A 188 -3.94 -19.78 -12.20
CA ILE A 188 -5.21 -19.34 -12.78
C ILE A 188 -5.35 -19.89 -14.20
N GLY A 189 -6.52 -20.44 -14.49
CA GLY A 189 -6.82 -21.00 -15.80
C GLY A 189 -5.91 -22.19 -16.13
N ALA A 190 -5.35 -22.20 -17.35
CA ALA A 190 -4.57 -23.34 -17.80
C ALA A 190 -3.19 -23.41 -17.12
N ASN A 191 -2.41 -22.32 -17.08
CA ASN A 191 -1.02 -22.33 -16.59
C ASN A 191 -0.46 -20.94 -16.18
N THR A 192 -1.31 -19.94 -15.91
CA THR A 192 -0.82 -18.60 -15.52
C THR A 192 -0.64 -18.57 -14.01
N ALA A 193 0.58 -18.46 -13.51
CA ALA A 193 0.80 -18.24 -12.10
C ALA A 193 0.49 -16.79 -11.74
N TYR A 194 -0.17 -16.62 -10.61
CA TYR A 194 -0.30 -15.36 -9.92
C TYR A 194 0.43 -15.50 -8.59
N ILE A 195 1.38 -14.60 -8.32
CA ILE A 195 2.08 -14.49 -7.03
C ILE A 195 1.86 -13.08 -6.51
N ALA A 196 1.32 -12.95 -5.29
CA ALA A 196 1.27 -11.67 -4.59
C ALA A 196 2.40 -11.63 -3.57
N LEU A 197 3.22 -10.57 -3.63
CA LEU A 197 4.25 -10.26 -2.66
C LEU A 197 3.80 -8.99 -1.92
N THR A 198 3.38 -9.13 -0.66
CA THR A 198 2.74 -8.07 0.12
C THR A 198 3.71 -7.26 0.98
N GLY A 199 4.91 -7.80 1.23
CA GLY A 199 6.00 -7.13 1.93
C GLY A 199 7.32 -7.86 1.70
N PHE A 200 8.43 -7.17 1.93
CA PHE A 200 9.76 -7.77 1.92
C PHE A 200 10.21 -8.02 3.36
N SER A 201 9.53 -8.93 4.07
CA SER A 201 9.94 -9.42 5.39
C SER A 201 11.29 -10.15 5.32
N GLN A 202 11.84 -10.48 6.49
CA GLN A 202 13.08 -11.24 6.59
C GLN A 202 12.99 -12.62 5.90
N SER A 203 11.80 -13.24 5.87
CA SER A 203 11.53 -14.55 5.25
C SER A 203 10.95 -14.47 3.83
N ALA A 204 10.70 -13.26 3.30
CA ALA A 204 9.90 -13.09 2.08
C ALA A 204 10.53 -13.74 0.85
N ASP A 205 11.85 -13.74 0.74
CA ASP A 205 12.58 -14.38 -0.36
C ASP A 205 12.54 -15.92 -0.28
N GLU A 206 12.65 -16.51 0.91
CA GLU A 206 12.46 -17.95 1.12
C GLU A 206 11.03 -18.39 0.81
N GLU A 207 10.04 -17.62 1.27
CA GLU A 207 8.63 -17.83 0.93
C GLU A 207 8.39 -17.72 -0.59
N PHE A 208 9.00 -16.72 -1.24
CA PHE A 208 8.92 -16.53 -2.68
C PHE A 208 9.51 -17.71 -3.44
N ALA A 209 10.70 -18.18 -3.04
CA ALA A 209 11.35 -19.34 -3.64
C ALA A 209 10.47 -20.58 -3.57
N LYS A 210 9.85 -20.83 -2.41
CA LYS A 210 8.94 -21.96 -2.18
C LYS A 210 7.69 -21.86 -3.05
N VAL A 211 7.03 -20.69 -3.08
CA VAL A 211 5.84 -20.46 -3.92
C VAL A 211 6.19 -20.61 -5.40
N LEU A 212 7.29 -20.00 -5.86
CA LEU A 212 7.75 -20.08 -7.24
C LEU A 212 8.06 -21.52 -7.67
N ALA A 213 8.72 -22.32 -6.81
CA ALA A 213 8.99 -23.73 -7.07
C ALA A 213 7.70 -24.54 -7.21
N ASN A 214 6.69 -24.27 -6.37
CA ASN A 214 5.37 -24.89 -6.49
C ASN A 214 4.68 -24.51 -7.80
N MET A 215 4.73 -23.23 -8.19
CA MET A 215 4.15 -22.77 -9.47
C MET A 215 4.85 -23.42 -10.68
N ARG A 216 6.17 -23.55 -10.64
CA ARG A 216 6.95 -24.27 -11.69
C ARG A 216 6.54 -25.74 -11.77
N THR A 217 6.41 -26.42 -10.64
CA THR A 217 5.96 -27.82 -10.58
C THR A 217 4.53 -28.00 -11.09
N ALA A 218 3.67 -27.01 -10.85
CA ALA A 218 2.31 -26.96 -11.37
C ALA A 218 2.22 -26.59 -12.87
N GLY A 219 3.35 -26.42 -13.56
CA GLY A 219 3.40 -26.20 -15.01
C GLY A 219 3.24 -24.75 -15.46
N MET A 220 3.55 -23.77 -14.59
CA MET A 220 3.50 -22.34 -14.91
C MET A 220 4.13 -22.02 -16.28
N LYS A 221 3.39 -21.28 -17.12
CA LYS A 221 3.83 -20.79 -18.44
C LYS A 221 3.97 -19.28 -18.54
N SER A 222 3.45 -18.55 -17.56
CA SER A 222 3.56 -17.10 -17.40
C SER A 222 3.33 -16.74 -15.94
N LEU A 223 3.84 -15.59 -15.52
CA LEU A 223 3.73 -15.09 -14.15
C LEU A 223 3.13 -13.69 -14.13
N VAL A 224 2.09 -13.49 -13.32
CA VAL A 224 1.68 -12.18 -12.83
C VAL A 224 2.24 -12.03 -11.40
N LEU A 225 3.16 -11.09 -11.21
CA LEU A 225 3.68 -10.70 -9.91
C LEU A 225 2.94 -9.45 -9.43
N ASP A 226 2.16 -9.58 -8.35
CA ASP A 226 1.42 -8.45 -7.78
C ASP A 226 2.20 -7.78 -6.66
N LEU A 227 2.59 -6.52 -6.89
CA LEU A 227 3.27 -5.63 -5.94
C LEU A 227 2.40 -4.44 -5.52
N ARG A 228 1.10 -4.46 -5.84
CA ARG A 228 0.17 -3.41 -5.40
C ARG A 228 0.04 -3.44 -3.89
N ASP A 229 -0.04 -2.25 -3.30
CA ASP A 229 -0.10 -2.03 -1.86
C ASP A 229 1.13 -2.51 -1.06
N ASN A 230 2.20 -2.95 -1.73
CA ASN A 230 3.45 -3.36 -1.09
C ASN A 230 4.39 -2.14 -0.92
N THR A 231 4.53 -1.68 0.32
CA THR A 231 5.35 -0.51 0.68
C THR A 231 6.85 -0.78 0.80
N GLY A 232 7.27 -2.02 0.54
CA GLY A 232 8.66 -2.47 0.52
C GLY A 232 9.03 -3.33 1.72
N GLY A 233 10.22 -3.10 2.27
CA GLY A 233 10.81 -3.88 3.37
C GLY A 233 12.32 -4.00 3.17
N TYR A 234 12.90 -5.15 3.53
CA TYR A 234 14.32 -5.39 3.43
C TYR A 234 14.81 -5.44 1.98
N MET A 235 15.86 -4.67 1.69
CA MET A 235 16.46 -4.60 0.35
C MET A 235 17.17 -5.92 -0.02
N ASP A 236 17.70 -6.64 0.96
CA ASP A 236 18.36 -7.94 0.74
C ASP A 236 17.35 -8.99 0.25
N SER A 237 16.15 -9.04 0.85
CA SER A 237 15.05 -9.89 0.36
C SER A 237 14.68 -9.52 -1.08
N ALA A 238 14.65 -8.23 -1.43
CA ALA A 238 14.40 -7.80 -2.80
C ALA A 238 15.50 -8.20 -3.78
N TYR A 239 16.76 -8.12 -3.37
CA TYR A 239 17.90 -8.59 -4.16
C TYR A 239 17.84 -10.11 -4.40
N ASN A 240 17.52 -10.88 -3.36
CA ASN A 240 17.39 -12.33 -3.45
C ASN A 240 16.23 -12.73 -4.37
N ILE A 241 15.08 -12.06 -4.25
CA ILE A 241 13.94 -12.26 -5.16
C ILE A 241 14.31 -11.88 -6.60
N ALA A 242 14.94 -10.72 -6.83
CA ALA A 242 15.39 -10.29 -8.16
C ALA A 242 16.36 -11.31 -8.79
N SER A 243 17.20 -11.95 -7.98
CA SER A 243 18.12 -13.02 -8.41
C SER A 243 17.40 -14.28 -8.89
N MET A 244 16.10 -14.44 -8.63
CA MET A 244 15.28 -15.54 -9.17
C MET A 244 14.70 -15.25 -10.56
N PHE A 245 14.89 -14.04 -11.08
CA PHE A 245 14.41 -13.62 -12.41
C PHE A 245 15.49 -13.53 -13.49
N MET A 246 16.73 -13.23 -13.11
CA MET A 246 17.85 -13.04 -14.05
C MET A 246 19.08 -13.86 -13.65
N ASP A 247 19.83 -14.37 -14.64
CA ASP A 247 21.13 -15.02 -14.42
C ASP A 247 22.21 -14.02 -14.04
N SER A 248 22.24 -12.89 -14.75
CA SER A 248 23.09 -11.76 -14.44
C SER A 248 22.45 -10.45 -14.90
N GLY A 249 22.73 -9.36 -14.19
CA GLY A 249 22.19 -8.05 -14.50
C GLY A 249 22.41 -7.06 -13.37
N ILE A 250 22.11 -5.80 -13.61
CA ILE A 250 22.14 -4.77 -12.56
C ILE A 250 20.74 -4.70 -11.97
N MET A 251 20.63 -4.78 -10.64
CA MET A 251 19.37 -4.56 -9.94
C MET A 251 19.07 -3.07 -9.81
N MET A 252 20.08 -2.30 -9.37
CA MET A 252 19.99 -0.86 -9.15
C MET A 252 21.40 -0.25 -9.07
N TYR A 253 21.48 1.07 -9.07
CA TYR A 253 22.67 1.81 -8.65
C TYR A 253 22.40 2.50 -7.33
N THR A 254 23.33 2.42 -6.38
CA THR A 254 23.27 3.16 -5.11
C THR A 254 24.28 4.30 -5.09
N SER A 255 24.00 5.33 -4.30
CA SER A 255 24.94 6.40 -4.00
C SER A 255 24.74 6.83 -2.55
N ASP A 256 25.85 6.92 -1.83
CA ASP A 256 25.93 7.52 -0.50
C ASP A 256 26.21 9.04 -0.62
N GLN A 257 26.64 9.66 0.48
CA GLN A 257 26.99 11.08 0.54
C GLN A 257 28.15 11.50 -0.38
N SER A 258 28.99 10.56 -0.84
CA SER A 258 30.06 10.86 -1.82
C SER A 258 29.51 11.22 -3.21
N GLY A 259 28.27 10.80 -3.51
CA GLY A 259 27.65 10.95 -4.82
C GLY A 259 28.09 9.92 -5.86
N ALA A 260 29.02 9.01 -5.52
CA ALA A 260 29.47 7.98 -6.45
C ALA A 260 28.39 6.90 -6.66
N LEU A 261 28.09 6.60 -7.92
CA LEU A 261 27.15 5.53 -8.27
C LEU A 261 27.84 4.17 -8.28
N THR A 262 27.40 3.29 -7.39
CA THR A 262 27.88 1.90 -7.31
C THR A 262 26.78 0.94 -7.81
N PRO A 263 27.08 0.06 -8.78
CA PRO A 263 26.09 -0.91 -9.25
C PRO A 263 25.90 -2.04 -8.24
N VAL A 264 24.65 -2.37 -7.93
CA VAL A 264 24.27 -3.61 -7.24
C VAL A 264 23.99 -4.65 -8.32
N THR A 265 24.90 -5.61 -8.47
CA THR A 265 24.92 -6.56 -9.60
C THR A 265 24.54 -7.96 -9.14
N ILE A 266 23.61 -8.58 -9.84
CA ILE A 266 23.32 -10.02 -9.77
C ILE A 266 24.26 -10.72 -10.75
N THR A 267 25.00 -11.72 -10.27
CA THR A 267 26.00 -12.44 -11.10
C THR A 267 25.74 -13.94 -11.23
N SER A 268 24.92 -14.52 -10.35
CA SER A 268 24.69 -15.97 -10.24
C SER A 268 23.23 -16.29 -9.96
N GLY A 269 22.31 -15.55 -10.58
CA GLY A 269 20.89 -15.77 -10.41
C GLY A 269 20.33 -16.86 -11.33
N THR A 270 19.01 -16.97 -11.38
CA THR A 270 18.28 -17.94 -12.19
C THR A 270 17.30 -17.20 -13.09
N LYS A 271 17.26 -17.54 -14.39
CA LYS A 271 16.25 -16.98 -15.29
C LYS A 271 14.85 -17.46 -14.91
N ILE A 272 13.89 -16.54 -14.94
CA ILE A 272 12.48 -16.89 -14.71
C ILE A 272 11.94 -17.86 -15.79
N GLY A 273 12.40 -17.70 -17.04
CA GLY A 273 12.12 -18.61 -18.16
C GLY A 273 10.71 -18.53 -18.76
N VAL A 274 9.86 -17.66 -18.24
CA VAL A 274 8.49 -17.42 -18.72
C VAL A 274 8.20 -15.91 -18.80
N PRO A 275 7.22 -15.46 -19.59
CA PRO A 275 6.79 -14.06 -19.57
C PRO A 275 6.31 -13.63 -18.18
N VAL A 276 6.70 -12.43 -17.76
CA VAL A 276 6.31 -11.84 -16.47
C VAL A 276 5.56 -10.53 -16.70
N VAL A 277 4.47 -10.37 -15.96
CA VAL A 277 3.74 -9.11 -15.82
C VAL A 277 3.81 -8.69 -14.36
N VAL A 278 4.21 -7.45 -14.08
CA VAL A 278 4.22 -6.91 -12.72
C VAL A 278 3.06 -5.93 -12.56
N LEU A 279 2.26 -6.10 -11.51
CA LEU A 279 1.22 -5.15 -11.15
C LEU A 279 1.75 -4.14 -10.12
N THR A 280 1.55 -2.85 -10.40
CA THR A 280 1.94 -1.75 -9.51
C THR A 280 0.78 -0.79 -9.26
N ASN A 281 0.82 -0.12 -8.11
CA ASN A 281 -0.03 1.03 -7.84
C ASN A 281 0.71 2.12 -7.06
N GLU A 282 0.01 3.20 -6.71
CA GLU A 282 0.53 4.34 -5.98
C GLU A 282 1.09 4.02 -4.58
N TYR A 283 0.81 2.81 -4.07
CA TYR A 283 1.32 2.31 -2.79
C TYR A 283 2.51 1.34 -2.95
N THR A 284 2.84 0.95 -4.19
CA THR A 284 4.07 0.20 -4.48
C THR A 284 5.28 1.11 -4.19
N ALA A 285 6.08 0.78 -3.17
CA ALA A 285 7.15 1.68 -2.70
C ALA A 285 8.46 0.94 -2.38
N SER A 286 9.58 1.68 -2.36
CA SER A 286 10.86 1.24 -1.79
C SER A 286 11.39 -0.05 -2.45
N ALA A 287 11.65 -1.12 -1.69
CA ALA A 287 12.09 -2.42 -2.20
C ALA A 287 11.22 -2.95 -3.36
N SER A 288 9.90 -2.70 -3.34
CA SER A 288 8.99 -3.03 -4.44
C SER A 288 9.34 -2.27 -5.73
N GLU A 289 9.73 -1.00 -5.61
CA GLU A 289 10.16 -0.16 -6.74
C GLU A 289 11.55 -0.56 -7.23
N ALA A 290 12.45 -0.95 -6.33
CA ALA A 290 13.76 -1.50 -6.70
C ALA A 290 13.61 -2.80 -7.52
N LEU A 291 12.76 -3.74 -7.07
CA LEU A 291 12.44 -4.96 -7.84
C LEU A 291 11.75 -4.62 -9.17
N THR A 292 10.77 -3.72 -9.17
CA THR A 292 10.07 -3.28 -10.38
C THR A 292 11.04 -2.68 -11.40
N GLY A 293 11.90 -1.75 -10.97
CA GLY A 293 12.90 -1.11 -11.82
C GLY A 293 13.93 -2.12 -12.35
N ALA A 294 14.37 -3.06 -11.51
CA ALA A 294 15.26 -4.15 -11.93
C ALA A 294 14.62 -5.00 -13.04
N LEU A 295 13.37 -5.45 -12.86
CA LEU A 295 12.71 -6.30 -13.85
C LEU A 295 12.35 -5.55 -15.14
N ARG A 296 11.91 -4.29 -15.04
CA ARG A 296 11.56 -3.44 -16.18
C ARG A 296 12.79 -3.14 -17.04
N ASP A 297 13.85 -2.59 -16.43
CA ASP A 297 15.00 -2.08 -17.17
C ASP A 297 15.86 -3.20 -17.76
N ASN A 298 15.87 -4.39 -17.13
CA ASN A 298 16.48 -5.59 -17.71
C ASN A 298 15.56 -6.32 -18.71
N LYS A 299 14.39 -5.76 -19.04
CA LYS A 299 13.42 -6.30 -20.02
C LYS A 299 12.89 -7.69 -19.66
N LEU A 300 12.69 -7.93 -18.37
CA LEU A 300 12.22 -9.21 -17.83
C LEU A 300 10.72 -9.22 -17.56
N ALA A 301 10.10 -8.04 -17.44
CA ALA A 301 8.67 -7.92 -17.17
C ALA A 301 8.03 -6.72 -17.88
N THR A 302 6.73 -6.84 -18.14
CA THR A 302 5.87 -5.70 -18.50
C THR A 302 5.17 -5.18 -17.25
N ILE A 303 5.22 -3.88 -17.01
CA ILE A 303 4.62 -3.24 -15.84
C ILE A 303 3.22 -2.73 -16.18
N VAL A 304 2.22 -3.17 -15.42
CA VAL A 304 0.80 -2.83 -15.62
C VAL A 304 0.24 -2.20 -14.35
N GLY A 305 -0.53 -1.13 -14.48
CA GLY A 305 -1.24 -0.54 -13.34
C GLY A 305 -1.11 0.97 -13.28
N THR A 306 -0.76 1.51 -12.12
CA THR A 306 -0.51 2.95 -11.94
C THR A 306 0.92 3.20 -11.50
N ARG A 307 1.33 4.47 -11.62
CA ARG A 307 2.63 4.97 -11.18
C ARG A 307 2.87 4.63 -9.71
N SER A 308 4.08 4.16 -9.40
CA SER A 308 4.47 3.78 -8.04
C SER A 308 4.68 5.00 -7.12
N TYR A 309 4.97 4.77 -5.84
CA TYR A 309 5.00 5.80 -4.81
C TYR A 309 6.13 6.83 -4.98
N GLY A 310 7.33 6.41 -5.37
CA GLY A 310 8.50 7.26 -5.55
C GLY A 310 9.44 7.34 -4.34
N LYS A 311 9.68 6.24 -3.62
CA LYS A 311 10.63 6.21 -2.50
C LYS A 311 11.96 5.58 -2.94
N ALA A 312 12.86 6.39 -3.48
CA ALA A 312 14.18 5.96 -3.94
C ALA A 312 15.29 6.24 -2.89
N ARG A 313 15.03 5.88 -1.62
CA ARG A 313 15.92 6.08 -0.46
C ARG A 313 16.04 4.81 0.37
N ILE A 314 17.26 4.49 0.79
CA ILE A 314 17.58 3.37 1.69
C ILE A 314 17.86 3.93 3.07
N GLN A 315 17.18 3.39 4.08
CA GLN A 315 17.43 3.70 5.47
C GLN A 315 18.31 2.62 6.11
N SER A 316 19.21 3.02 6.99
CA SER A 316 19.95 2.14 7.88
C SER A 316 19.47 2.35 9.32
N LEU A 317 19.41 1.26 10.10
CA LEU A 317 19.23 1.33 11.54
C LEU A 317 20.61 1.37 12.20
N LEU A 318 20.95 2.48 12.83
CA LEU A 318 22.24 2.70 13.48
C LEU A 318 22.07 2.56 15.00
N PRO A 319 22.76 1.60 15.65
CA PRO A 319 22.62 1.38 17.07
C PRO A 319 23.19 2.55 17.88
N VAL A 320 22.46 2.95 18.91
CA VAL A 320 22.85 3.97 19.89
C VAL A 320 23.23 3.27 21.20
N SER A 321 24.18 3.84 21.93
CA SER A 321 24.80 3.19 23.10
C SER A 321 23.82 2.84 24.24
N ASN A 322 22.66 3.50 24.29
CA ASN A 322 21.61 3.23 25.28
C ASN A 322 20.62 2.12 24.85
N GLY A 323 20.82 1.51 23.67
CA GLY A 323 19.95 0.48 23.11
C GLY A 323 18.89 1.00 22.14
N ASP A 324 18.80 2.30 21.95
CA ASP A 324 17.94 2.94 20.95
C ASP A 324 18.55 2.84 19.54
N MET A 325 17.80 3.25 18.52
CA MET A 325 18.21 3.18 17.12
C MET A 325 17.99 4.52 16.41
N LEU A 326 18.96 4.96 15.62
CA LEU A 326 18.76 6.01 14.64
C LEU A 326 18.45 5.38 13.29
N LYS A 327 17.20 5.51 12.82
CA LYS A 327 16.82 5.19 11.46
C LYS A 327 17.19 6.37 10.58
N LEU A 328 18.17 6.20 9.70
CA LEU A 328 18.72 7.29 8.89
C LEU A 328 18.74 6.92 7.42
N THR A 329 18.32 7.83 6.55
CA THR A 329 18.57 7.69 5.12
C THR A 329 20.06 7.81 4.82
N THR A 330 20.68 6.71 4.43
CA THR A 330 22.13 6.62 4.17
C THR A 330 22.47 6.56 2.69
N MET A 331 21.52 6.12 1.85
CA MET A 331 21.73 6.01 0.41
C MET A 331 20.50 6.43 -0.38
N LYS A 332 20.74 6.93 -1.59
CA LYS A 332 19.74 6.96 -2.67
C LYS A 332 20.00 5.82 -3.64
N TYR A 333 18.98 5.41 -4.38
CA TYR A 333 19.15 4.44 -5.46
C TYR A 333 18.45 4.88 -6.75
N LEU A 334 18.96 4.40 -7.87
CA LEU A 334 18.47 4.62 -9.22
C LEU A 334 18.19 3.26 -9.88
N THR A 335 17.32 3.24 -10.88
CA THR A 335 17.09 2.03 -11.67
C THR A 335 18.34 1.61 -12.47
N PRO A 336 18.38 0.42 -13.09
CA PRO A 336 19.50 0.00 -13.94
C PRO A 336 19.79 0.96 -15.11
N ASN A 337 18.78 1.64 -15.65
CA ASN A 337 18.96 2.71 -16.64
C ASN A 337 19.36 4.07 -16.05
N LYS A 338 19.65 4.12 -14.74
CA LYS A 338 19.99 5.33 -13.98
C LYS A 338 18.87 6.38 -13.92
N GLU A 339 17.62 5.94 -13.96
CA GLU A 339 16.47 6.81 -13.71
C GLU A 339 16.40 7.18 -12.23
N ASP A 340 16.35 8.48 -11.91
CA ASP A 340 16.00 8.98 -10.58
C ASP A 340 14.49 9.22 -10.53
N PHE A 341 13.79 8.35 -9.81
CA PHE A 341 12.34 8.38 -9.67
C PHE A 341 11.90 8.84 -8.27
N ASN A 342 12.82 9.36 -7.45
CA ASN A 342 12.47 9.79 -6.10
C ASN A 342 11.43 10.94 -6.13
N HIS A 343 10.39 10.85 -5.30
CA HIS A 343 9.21 11.72 -5.29
C HIS A 343 8.37 11.71 -6.58
N ILE A 344 8.68 10.82 -7.53
CA ILE A 344 8.05 10.74 -8.85
C ILE A 344 7.40 9.37 -9.07
N GLY A 345 8.04 8.28 -8.64
CA GLY A 345 7.60 6.92 -8.89
C GLY A 345 7.90 6.44 -10.31
N LEU A 346 7.93 5.13 -10.49
CA LEU A 346 8.08 4.46 -11.78
C LEU A 346 6.74 4.45 -12.51
N ALA A 347 6.75 4.91 -13.76
CA ALA A 347 5.59 4.78 -14.64
C ALA A 347 5.40 3.31 -15.07
N PRO A 348 4.15 2.82 -15.19
CA PRO A 348 3.88 1.53 -15.80
C PRO A 348 4.10 1.60 -17.33
N ASP A 349 4.37 0.45 -17.96
CA ASP A 349 4.38 0.34 -19.42
C ASP A 349 2.95 0.43 -19.99
N ILE A 350 1.97 -0.08 -19.24
CA ILE A 350 0.55 -0.03 -19.58
C ILE A 350 -0.23 0.54 -18.39
N GLU A 351 -0.70 1.78 -18.55
CA GLU A 351 -1.46 2.46 -17.52
C GLU A 351 -2.92 1.98 -17.47
N VAL A 352 -3.35 1.53 -16.30
CA VAL A 352 -4.73 1.14 -16.00
C VAL A 352 -5.15 1.78 -14.68
N GLN A 353 -5.88 2.89 -14.77
CA GLN A 353 -6.29 3.68 -13.62
C GLN A 353 -7.53 3.13 -12.91
N GLY A 354 -7.57 3.27 -11.58
CA GLY A 354 -8.81 3.35 -10.81
C GLY A 354 -9.72 2.10 -10.82
N SER A 355 -9.14 0.91 -10.88
CA SER A 355 -9.81 -0.36 -10.52
C SER A 355 -8.78 -1.49 -10.37
N LYS A 356 -8.63 -2.05 -9.15
CA LYS A 356 -7.76 -3.21 -8.92
C LYS A 356 -8.16 -4.40 -9.80
N THR A 357 -9.45 -4.60 -9.99
CA THR A 357 -10.01 -5.63 -10.87
C THR A 357 -9.60 -5.41 -12.32
N ALA A 358 -9.71 -4.18 -12.85
CA ALA A 358 -9.33 -3.89 -14.23
C ALA A 358 -7.83 -4.10 -14.47
N GLN A 359 -6.98 -3.68 -13.53
CA GLN A 359 -5.53 -3.93 -13.56
C GLN A 359 -5.23 -5.43 -13.61
N LEU A 360 -5.82 -6.20 -12.69
CA LEU A 360 -5.64 -7.65 -12.62
C LEU A 360 -6.07 -8.36 -13.91
N VAL A 361 -7.26 -8.03 -14.44
CA VAL A 361 -7.77 -8.59 -15.70
C VAL A 361 -6.83 -8.27 -16.86
N THR A 362 -6.34 -7.04 -16.94
CA THR A 362 -5.39 -6.61 -17.98
C THR A 362 -4.08 -7.40 -17.88
N ALA A 363 -3.51 -7.54 -16.68
CA ALA A 363 -2.29 -8.32 -16.47
C ALA A 363 -2.47 -9.80 -16.80
N LEU A 364 -3.59 -10.42 -16.40
CA LEU A 364 -3.89 -11.82 -16.74
C LEU A 364 -4.04 -12.02 -18.26
N ARG A 365 -4.67 -11.08 -18.98
CA ARG A 365 -4.76 -11.10 -20.45
C ARG A 365 -3.37 -11.06 -21.09
N ILE A 366 -2.51 -10.13 -20.67
CA ILE A 366 -1.13 -10.00 -21.17
C ILE A 366 -0.32 -11.26 -20.85
N ALA A 367 -0.55 -11.87 -19.69
CA ALA A 367 0.03 -13.15 -19.32
C ALA A 367 -0.54 -14.35 -20.09
N GLY A 368 -1.46 -14.14 -21.04
CA GLY A 368 -1.96 -15.16 -21.97
C GLY A 368 -3.27 -15.83 -21.56
N LEU A 369 -3.98 -15.33 -20.55
CA LEU A 369 -5.27 -15.87 -20.15
C LEU A 369 -6.37 -15.43 -21.15
N THR A 370 -6.87 -16.36 -21.95
CA THR A 370 -7.85 -16.08 -23.01
C THR A 370 -9.30 -16.09 -22.52
N THR A 371 -9.63 -17.04 -21.64
CA THR A 371 -10.96 -17.13 -21.02
C THR A 371 -10.92 -16.54 -19.62
N ILE A 372 -11.73 -15.49 -19.41
CA ILE A 372 -11.86 -14.82 -18.11
C ILE A 372 -13.32 -14.81 -17.70
N THR A 373 -13.58 -15.37 -16.52
CA THR A 373 -14.85 -15.31 -15.81
C THR A 373 -14.63 -14.54 -14.53
N LEU A 374 -15.29 -13.40 -14.41
CA LEU A 374 -15.39 -12.70 -13.14
C LEU A 374 -16.72 -13.06 -12.47
N ALA A 375 -16.68 -13.32 -11.17
CA ALA A 375 -17.86 -13.42 -10.33
C ALA A 375 -17.65 -12.57 -9.08
N GLY A 376 -18.67 -11.89 -8.60
CA GLY A 376 -18.52 -11.04 -7.42
C GLY A 376 -19.64 -10.03 -7.24
N ASP A 377 -19.42 -9.13 -6.30
CA ASP A 377 -20.32 -8.04 -5.95
C ASP A 377 -19.52 -6.74 -5.74
N ASN A 378 -19.83 -5.94 -4.71
CA ASN A 378 -19.06 -4.76 -4.33
C ASN A 378 -17.93 -5.03 -3.33
N HIS A 379 -17.83 -6.25 -2.82
CA HIS A 379 -16.93 -6.61 -1.72
C HIS A 379 -16.01 -7.78 -2.08
N ILE A 380 -16.47 -8.69 -2.93
CA ILE A 380 -15.69 -9.84 -3.39
C ILE A 380 -15.48 -9.83 -4.88
N LEU A 381 -14.31 -10.35 -5.25
CA LEU A 381 -13.96 -10.73 -6.59
C LEU A 381 -13.50 -12.19 -6.60
N ASP A 382 -14.00 -12.92 -7.57
CA ASP A 382 -13.51 -14.22 -8.00
C ASP A 382 -13.17 -14.15 -9.49
N VAL A 383 -11.97 -14.62 -9.85
CA VAL A 383 -11.49 -14.70 -11.23
C VAL A 383 -11.24 -16.16 -11.56
N ASN A 384 -11.98 -16.72 -12.50
CA ASN A 384 -11.93 -18.13 -12.89
C ASN A 384 -12.07 -19.11 -11.70
N GLY A 385 -12.83 -18.72 -10.67
CA GLY A 385 -13.07 -19.54 -9.47
C GLY A 385 -12.05 -19.36 -8.35
N HIS A 386 -11.16 -18.37 -8.47
CA HIS A 386 -10.17 -18.02 -7.46
C HIS A 386 -10.47 -16.67 -6.85
N ALA A 387 -10.36 -16.57 -5.53
CA ALA A 387 -10.56 -15.34 -4.77
C ALA A 387 -9.46 -14.31 -5.06
N PHE A 388 -9.85 -13.05 -5.23
CA PHE A 388 -8.94 -11.91 -5.34
C PHE A 388 -9.49 -10.71 -4.56
N ALA A 389 -8.58 -9.79 -4.22
CA ALA A 389 -8.95 -8.45 -3.78
C ALA A 389 -9.56 -7.65 -4.93
N GLY A 390 -10.55 -6.80 -4.60
CA GLY A 390 -11.29 -6.00 -5.57
C GLY A 390 -12.75 -6.43 -5.69
N ASN A 391 -13.46 -5.82 -6.63
CA ASN A 391 -14.90 -6.01 -6.82
C ASN A 391 -15.33 -5.69 -8.26
N LEU A 392 -16.62 -5.82 -8.56
CA LEU A 392 -17.18 -5.57 -9.89
C LEU A 392 -17.85 -4.19 -10.05
N GLY A 393 -17.90 -3.36 -9.00
CA GLY A 393 -18.69 -2.12 -9.00
C GLY A 393 -20.18 -2.41 -9.30
N LEU A 394 -20.72 -3.45 -8.66
CA LEU A 394 -22.09 -3.92 -8.85
C LEU A 394 -23.11 -2.92 -8.28
N LEU A 395 -23.97 -2.39 -9.13
CA LEU A 395 -25.15 -1.63 -8.70
C LEU A 395 -26.42 -2.21 -9.30
N LYS A 396 -27.43 -2.43 -8.46
CA LYS A 396 -28.79 -2.75 -8.90
C LYS A 396 -29.69 -1.53 -8.69
N GLN A 397 -30.24 -0.99 -9.77
CA GLN A 397 -31.15 0.14 -9.70
C GLN A 397 -32.15 0.09 -10.87
N ASN A 398 -33.43 0.39 -10.61
CA ASN A 398 -34.49 0.46 -11.63
C ASN A 398 -34.57 -0.80 -12.51
N ASN A 399 -34.49 -1.98 -11.89
CA ASN A 399 -34.49 -3.29 -12.56
C ASN A 399 -33.32 -3.51 -13.55
N LYS A 400 -32.26 -2.70 -13.47
CA LYS A 400 -31.01 -2.86 -14.23
C LYS A 400 -29.87 -3.28 -13.31
N VAL A 401 -28.90 -3.96 -13.91
CA VAL A 401 -27.65 -4.38 -13.26
C VAL A 401 -26.52 -3.61 -13.94
N TYR A 402 -25.74 -2.89 -13.14
CA TYR A 402 -24.59 -2.13 -13.60
C TYR A 402 -23.29 -2.72 -13.05
N ALA A 403 -22.21 -2.56 -13.79
CA ALA A 403 -20.86 -2.93 -13.37
C ALA A 403 -19.86 -1.82 -13.73
N SER A 404 -18.70 -1.81 -13.07
CA SER A 404 -17.65 -0.84 -13.32
C SER A 404 -17.26 -0.79 -14.79
N ALA A 405 -17.29 0.41 -15.37
CA ALA A 405 -16.97 0.63 -16.77
C ALA A 405 -15.54 0.20 -17.11
N ARG A 406 -14.60 0.39 -16.18
CA ARG A 406 -13.19 -0.01 -16.32
C ARG A 406 -13.02 -1.52 -16.30
N VAL A 407 -13.77 -2.22 -15.44
CA VAL A 407 -13.76 -3.70 -15.40
C VAL A 407 -14.31 -4.27 -16.70
N LEU A 408 -15.42 -3.71 -17.21
CA LEU A 408 -15.98 -4.11 -18.49
C LEU A 408 -15.01 -3.83 -19.64
N ALA A 409 -14.33 -2.67 -19.63
CA ALA A 409 -13.35 -2.29 -20.64
C ALA A 409 -12.17 -3.28 -20.70
N ALA A 410 -11.61 -3.63 -19.54
CA ALA A 410 -10.54 -4.60 -19.43
C ALA A 410 -10.95 -6.01 -19.91
N LEU A 411 -12.19 -6.43 -19.64
CA LEU A 411 -12.69 -7.75 -20.09
C LEU A 411 -12.75 -7.89 -21.61
N VAL A 412 -13.15 -6.82 -22.30
CA VAL A 412 -13.33 -6.80 -23.77
C VAL A 412 -12.20 -6.09 -24.51
N GLU A 413 -11.07 -5.87 -23.84
CA GLU A 413 -9.85 -5.30 -24.43
C GLU A 413 -10.15 -3.98 -25.18
N SER A 414 -10.84 -3.08 -24.49
CA SER A 414 -11.21 -1.76 -25.02
C SER A 414 -10.66 -0.64 -24.15
N ASP A 415 -10.28 0.46 -24.79
CA ASP A 415 -9.98 1.71 -24.10
C ASP A 415 -11.26 2.38 -23.64
N ILE A 416 -11.21 3.09 -22.52
CA ILE A 416 -12.34 3.85 -21.98
C ILE A 416 -11.99 5.32 -21.82
N THR A 417 -12.87 6.20 -22.32
CA THR A 417 -12.78 7.65 -22.13
C THR A 417 -14.12 8.22 -21.69
N TRP A 418 -14.08 9.38 -21.04
CA TRP A 418 -15.28 10.12 -20.61
C TRP A 418 -15.52 11.33 -21.50
N ASP A 419 -16.68 11.38 -22.14
CA ASP A 419 -17.16 12.56 -22.87
C ASP A 419 -17.92 13.47 -21.91
N SER A 420 -17.22 14.49 -21.40
CA SER A 420 -17.75 15.42 -20.39
C SER A 420 -18.90 16.29 -20.90
N LYS A 421 -18.93 16.57 -22.22
CA LYS A 421 -19.95 17.39 -22.88
C LYS A 421 -21.26 16.61 -23.01
N ASN A 422 -21.19 15.37 -23.47
CA ASN A 422 -22.37 14.53 -23.71
C ASN A 422 -22.70 13.58 -22.56
N LYS A 423 -21.91 13.62 -21.47
CA LYS A 423 -22.08 12.78 -20.27
C LYS A 423 -22.22 11.30 -20.62
N LYS A 424 -21.24 10.78 -21.36
CA LYS A 424 -21.22 9.38 -21.80
C LYS A 424 -19.83 8.77 -21.66
N ALA A 425 -19.80 7.49 -21.31
CA ALA A 425 -18.60 6.67 -21.43
C ALA A 425 -18.45 6.22 -22.88
N LEU A 426 -17.22 6.27 -23.40
CA LEU A 426 -16.86 5.85 -24.74
C LEU A 426 -15.88 4.69 -24.64
N PHE A 427 -16.24 3.55 -25.22
CA PHE A 427 -15.40 2.36 -25.32
C PHE A 427 -14.87 2.24 -26.74
N THR A 428 -13.56 2.16 -26.90
CA THR A 428 -12.90 1.99 -28.19
C THR A 428 -12.26 0.62 -28.24
N ASN A 429 -12.75 -0.26 -29.11
CA ASN A 429 -12.18 -1.59 -29.24
C ASN A 429 -10.87 -1.58 -30.04
N GLY A 430 -10.14 -2.70 -30.07
CA GLY A 430 -8.90 -2.83 -30.84
C GLY A 430 -9.01 -2.58 -32.36
N ALA A 431 -10.23 -2.52 -32.92
CA ALA A 431 -10.48 -2.14 -34.32
C ALA A 431 -10.77 -0.63 -34.49
N GLY A 432 -10.66 0.17 -33.44
CA GLY A 432 -10.96 1.60 -33.43
C GLY A 432 -12.46 1.95 -33.44
N LYS A 433 -13.35 0.95 -33.32
CA LYS A 433 -14.79 1.19 -33.28
C LYS A 433 -15.20 1.69 -31.89
N VAL A 434 -15.93 2.81 -31.87
CA VAL A 434 -16.35 3.49 -30.65
C VAL A 434 -17.80 3.15 -30.30
N PHE A 435 -18.04 2.78 -29.04
CA PHE A 435 -19.35 2.48 -28.47
C PHE A 435 -19.64 3.41 -27.28
N GLY A 436 -20.74 4.16 -27.34
CA GLY A 436 -21.13 5.11 -26.30
C GLY A 436 -22.21 4.58 -25.36
N PHE A 437 -22.13 4.93 -24.07
CA PHE A 437 -23.12 4.64 -23.03
C PHE A 437 -23.43 5.92 -22.25
N THR A 438 -24.68 6.40 -22.31
CA THR A 438 -25.02 7.75 -21.81
C THR A 438 -25.76 7.71 -20.48
N LEU A 439 -25.59 8.77 -19.67
CA LEU A 439 -26.41 8.97 -18.47
C LEU A 439 -27.89 9.22 -18.82
N ALA A 440 -28.16 9.94 -19.91
CA ALA A 440 -29.51 10.31 -20.34
C ALA A 440 -30.38 9.09 -20.68
N SER A 441 -29.81 8.09 -21.36
CA SER A 441 -30.46 6.81 -21.68
C SER A 441 -30.43 5.80 -20.52
N LYS A 442 -29.85 6.16 -19.36
CA LYS A 442 -29.59 5.27 -18.23
C LYS A 442 -28.82 4.01 -18.65
N GLU A 443 -27.98 4.13 -19.67
CA GLU A 443 -27.01 3.08 -20.06
C GLU A 443 -25.74 3.17 -19.20
N ALA A 444 -25.49 4.33 -18.61
CA ALA A 444 -24.45 4.56 -17.63
C ALA A 444 -25.02 5.30 -16.40
N VAL A 445 -24.35 5.15 -15.26
CA VAL A 445 -24.57 5.95 -14.04
C VAL A 445 -23.22 6.35 -13.45
N SER A 446 -23.20 7.47 -12.74
CA SER A 446 -22.03 7.93 -11.97
C SER A 446 -22.30 7.73 -10.49
N LYS A 447 -21.40 7.06 -9.79
CA LYS A 447 -21.50 6.84 -8.33
C LYS A 447 -20.09 6.80 -7.75
N ASP A 448 -19.85 7.53 -6.65
CA ASP A 448 -18.58 7.51 -5.91
C ASP A 448 -17.33 7.73 -6.80
N ASN A 449 -17.42 8.69 -7.72
CA ASN A 449 -16.40 8.98 -8.76
C ASN A 449 -16.10 7.83 -9.74
N GLU A 450 -16.91 6.77 -9.74
CA GLU A 450 -16.89 5.72 -10.75
C GLU A 450 -18.03 5.88 -11.77
N THR A 451 -17.77 5.42 -12.99
CA THR A 451 -18.80 5.23 -14.01
C THR A 451 -19.17 3.76 -14.04
N LEU A 452 -20.46 3.44 -13.89
CA LEU A 452 -21.00 2.09 -13.99
C LEU A 452 -21.88 1.98 -15.24
N ILE A 453 -21.82 0.85 -15.94
CA ILE A 453 -22.52 0.61 -17.20
C ILE A 453 -23.56 -0.49 -17.03
N ASP A 454 -24.74 -0.28 -17.61
CA ASP A 454 -25.80 -1.30 -17.71
C ASP A 454 -25.26 -2.50 -18.49
N VAL A 455 -25.08 -3.63 -17.78
CA VAL A 455 -24.46 -4.84 -18.33
C VAL A 455 -25.29 -5.41 -19.49
N SER A 456 -26.62 -5.26 -19.44
CA SER A 456 -27.51 -5.70 -20.53
C SER A 456 -27.30 -4.89 -21.80
N ALA A 457 -27.15 -3.56 -21.66
CA ALA A 457 -26.88 -2.67 -22.79
C ALA A 457 -25.46 -2.91 -23.34
N PHE A 458 -24.50 -3.18 -22.46
CA PHE A 458 -23.12 -3.48 -22.83
C PHE A 458 -23.01 -4.77 -23.66
N ALA A 459 -23.61 -5.87 -23.19
CA ALA A 459 -23.57 -7.16 -23.89
C ALA A 459 -24.18 -7.10 -25.31
N LYS A 460 -25.16 -6.21 -25.56
CA LYS A 460 -25.70 -5.98 -26.91
C LYS A 460 -24.68 -5.38 -27.88
N LYS A 461 -23.75 -4.56 -27.38
CA LYS A 461 -22.70 -3.91 -28.18
C LYS A 461 -21.42 -4.76 -28.25
N PHE A 462 -21.20 -5.61 -27.24
CA PHE A 462 -20.06 -6.52 -27.12
C PHE A 462 -20.54 -7.98 -26.98
N PRO A 463 -20.91 -8.66 -28.09
CA PRO A 463 -21.57 -9.97 -28.06
C PRO A 463 -20.68 -11.12 -27.56
N ALA A 464 -19.36 -10.91 -27.44
CA ALA A 464 -18.45 -11.87 -26.80
C ALA A 464 -18.63 -11.93 -25.27
N LEU A 465 -19.23 -10.89 -24.67
CA LEU A 465 -19.55 -10.88 -23.25
C LEU A 465 -20.82 -11.68 -22.99
N THR A 466 -20.71 -12.67 -22.12
CA THR A 466 -21.85 -13.34 -21.49
C THR A 466 -21.95 -12.92 -20.03
N TRP A 467 -23.16 -12.87 -19.49
CA TRP A 467 -23.36 -12.47 -18.11
C TRP A 467 -24.60 -13.10 -17.48
N SER A 468 -24.61 -13.16 -16.15
CA SER A 468 -25.77 -13.55 -15.34
C SER A 468 -25.73 -12.85 -13.99
N TYR A 469 -26.89 -12.63 -13.38
CA TYR A 469 -26.98 -12.06 -12.03
C TYR A 469 -27.85 -12.96 -11.14
N ASN A 470 -27.32 -13.35 -9.98
CA ASN A 470 -28.04 -14.11 -8.97
C ASN A 470 -28.57 -13.16 -7.88
N ALA A 471 -29.89 -12.96 -7.85
CA ALA A 471 -30.53 -12.08 -6.89
C ALA A 471 -30.50 -12.60 -5.44
N ALA A 472 -30.42 -13.92 -5.23
CA ALA A 472 -30.40 -14.51 -3.90
C ALA A 472 -29.04 -14.33 -3.20
N THR A 473 -27.95 -14.32 -3.98
CA THR A 473 -26.58 -14.16 -3.45
C THR A 473 -25.99 -12.78 -3.75
N ASN A 474 -26.73 -11.90 -4.46
CA ASN A 474 -26.25 -10.61 -4.95
C ASN A 474 -24.95 -10.70 -5.78
N GLN A 475 -24.77 -11.78 -6.55
CA GLN A 475 -23.57 -11.98 -7.33
C GLN A 475 -23.80 -11.73 -8.82
N LEU A 476 -22.95 -10.91 -9.41
CA LEU A 476 -22.81 -10.72 -10.85
C LEU A 476 -21.72 -11.66 -11.37
N LYS A 477 -22.00 -12.32 -12.49
CA LYS A 477 -21.03 -13.09 -13.25
C LYS A 477 -20.87 -12.48 -14.64
N LEU A 478 -19.64 -12.24 -15.06
CA LEU A 478 -19.24 -11.72 -16.37
C LEU A 478 -18.25 -12.71 -16.99
N SER A 479 -18.40 -13.08 -18.25
CA SER A 479 -17.49 -14.04 -18.89
C SER A 479 -17.23 -13.70 -20.35
N VAL A 480 -15.96 -13.79 -20.72
CA VAL A 480 -15.41 -13.58 -22.08
C VAL A 480 -14.50 -14.75 -22.42
N LYS A 481 -14.45 -15.11 -23.70
CA LYS A 481 -13.61 -16.19 -24.23
C LYS A 481 -12.54 -15.67 -25.17
#